data_AF-A0A6P9B4E8-F1
#
_entry.id   AF-A0A6P9B4E8-F1
#
_cell.length_a   1.000
_cell.length_b   1.000
_cell.length_c   1.000
_cell.angle_alpha   90.00
_cell.angle_beta   90.00
_cell.angle_gamma   90.00
#
_symmetry.space_group_name_H-M   'P 1'
#
loop_
_entity.id
_entity.type
_entity.pdbx_description
1 polymer ?
#
loop_
_entity_poly.entity_id
_entity_poly.type
_entity_poly.pdbx_seq_one_letter_code
_entity_poly.pdbx_strand_id
1 'polypeptide(L)'
;MLNKAHELNSVPERSASLVIMLSDGDPTVGVSNRKQIQENTKNATKGKYPIYNLGFGYDVDYAFLERIATENNGVARRIFEDSDAVLQLQGFYDEVANPLLTEVELDYKENAISDLTQNSFKHYYDGSEIVVAGRITDNDLNSITAEVKAQGVSIFEVQHSSKYYMRFQFL
;
A
#
# COMPACT_ATOMS: atom_id res chain seq x y z
N MET A 1 -1.04 14.97 -13.44
CA MET A 1 0.30 14.58 -13.94
C MET A 1 0.46 13.07 -13.93
N LEU A 2 0.18 12.36 -12.83
CA LEU A 2 0.28 10.89 -12.74
C LEU A 2 -0.58 10.15 -13.79
N ASN A 3 -1.90 10.39 -13.84
CA ASN A 3 -2.78 9.78 -14.86
C ASN A 3 -2.26 10.04 -16.29
N LYS A 4 -1.87 11.29 -16.59
CA LYS A 4 -1.37 11.66 -17.93
C LYS A 4 -0.09 10.93 -18.32
N ALA A 5 0.85 10.72 -17.39
CA ALA A 5 2.09 10.00 -17.69
C ALA A 5 1.81 8.55 -18.09
N HIS A 6 0.85 7.91 -17.42
CA HIS A 6 0.43 6.56 -17.73
C HIS A 6 -0.39 6.49 -19.03
N GLU A 7 -1.31 7.43 -19.24
CA GLU A 7 -2.12 7.54 -20.46
C GLU A 7 -1.29 7.84 -21.72
N LEU A 8 -0.18 8.58 -21.57
CA LEU A 8 0.72 8.93 -22.67
C LEU A 8 1.85 7.92 -22.87
N ASN A 9 1.87 6.80 -22.12
CA ASN A 9 2.96 5.81 -22.14
C ASN A 9 4.35 6.44 -21.96
N SER A 10 4.45 7.54 -21.21
CA SER A 10 5.72 8.23 -20.96
C SER A 10 6.54 7.56 -19.84
N VAL A 11 5.95 6.55 -19.20
CA VAL A 11 6.57 5.68 -18.20
C VAL A 11 6.27 4.22 -18.59
N PRO A 12 7.11 3.24 -18.20
CA PRO A 12 6.80 1.83 -18.40
C PRO A 12 5.40 1.49 -17.89
N GLU A 13 4.68 0.62 -18.61
CA GLU A 13 3.30 0.23 -18.29
C GLU A 13 3.14 -0.33 -16.86
N ARG A 14 4.23 -0.85 -16.29
CA ARG A 14 4.28 -1.43 -14.94
C ARG A 14 4.73 -0.43 -13.86
N SER A 15 4.79 0.86 -14.17
CA SER A 15 5.24 1.89 -13.22
C SER A 15 4.18 2.12 -12.16
N ALA A 16 4.54 1.92 -10.89
CA ALA A 16 3.66 2.28 -9.79
C ALA A 16 3.61 3.80 -9.62
N SER A 17 2.39 4.33 -9.56
CA SER A 17 2.16 5.73 -9.22
C SER A 17 1.90 5.84 -7.73
N LEU A 18 2.71 6.65 -7.04
CA LEU A 18 2.61 6.90 -5.60
C LEU A 18 2.79 8.38 -5.28
N VAL A 19 2.32 8.80 -4.11
CA VAL A 19 2.53 10.15 -3.56
C VAL A 19 3.24 10.01 -2.23
N ILE A 20 4.35 10.73 -2.06
CA ILE A 20 5.05 10.86 -0.77
C ILE A 20 4.93 12.31 -0.34
N MET A 21 4.41 12.55 0.87
CA MET A 21 4.33 13.85 1.51
C MET A 21 5.28 13.86 2.71
N LEU A 22 6.01 14.96 2.91
CA LEU A 22 6.83 15.21 4.09
C LEU A 22 6.34 16.49 4.77
N SER A 23 6.14 16.46 6.10
CA SER A 23 5.74 17.63 6.90
C SER A 23 6.40 17.59 8.27
N ASP A 24 6.88 18.73 8.74
CA ASP A 24 7.38 18.98 10.09
C ASP A 24 6.34 19.63 11.01
N GLY A 25 5.19 20.04 10.48
CA GLY A 25 4.16 20.71 11.26
C GLY A 25 2.75 20.62 10.68
N ASP A 26 1.85 21.36 11.33
CA ASP A 26 0.44 21.46 10.98
C ASP A 26 0.17 22.43 9.80
N PRO A 27 -0.95 22.25 9.07
CA PRO A 27 -1.32 23.16 7.98
C PRO A 27 -1.69 24.56 8.50
N THR A 28 -0.96 25.59 8.05
CA THR A 28 -1.13 26.99 8.51
C THR A 28 -1.65 27.96 7.45
N VAL A 29 -1.63 27.58 6.17
CA VAL A 29 -2.07 28.42 5.05
C VAL A 29 -3.14 27.70 4.23
N GLY A 30 -4.20 28.41 3.84
CA GLY A 30 -5.29 27.86 3.05
C GLY A 30 -6.25 27.03 3.90
N VAL A 31 -6.56 25.80 3.46
CA VAL A 31 -7.42 24.88 4.20
C VAL A 31 -6.64 24.27 5.36
N SER A 32 -6.99 24.62 6.60
CA SER A 32 -6.40 24.07 7.83
C SER A 32 -7.31 23.08 8.56
N ASN A 33 -8.57 22.94 8.14
CA ASN A 33 -9.49 21.97 8.72
C ASN A 33 -9.06 20.54 8.33
N ARG A 34 -8.56 19.78 9.31
CA ARG A 34 -8.05 18.41 9.12
C ARG A 34 -9.05 17.46 8.47
N LYS A 35 -10.33 17.49 8.85
CA LYS A 35 -11.36 16.63 8.24
C LYS A 35 -11.56 16.98 6.77
N GLN A 36 -11.59 18.27 6.45
CA GLN A 36 -11.70 18.73 5.07
C GLN A 36 -10.48 18.33 4.24
N ILE A 37 -9.27 18.38 4.82
CA ILE A 37 -8.05 17.92 4.13
C ILE A 37 -8.14 16.41 3.84
N GLN A 38 -8.54 15.60 4.82
CA GLN A 38 -8.74 14.16 4.63
C GLN A 38 -9.73 13.86 3.50
N GLU A 39 -10.88 14.53 3.49
CA GLU A 39 -11.91 14.38 2.47
C GLU A 39 -11.39 14.81 1.08
N ASN A 40 -10.71 15.97 1.00
CA ASN A 40 -10.13 16.46 -0.24
C ASN A 40 -9.12 15.46 -0.81
N THR A 41 -8.23 14.95 0.05
CA THR A 41 -7.21 13.98 -0.35
C THR A 41 -7.84 12.69 -0.86
N LYS A 42 -8.79 12.12 -0.12
CA LYS A 42 -9.52 10.91 -0.53
C LYS A 42 -10.25 11.10 -1.86
N ASN A 43 -10.90 12.25 -2.05
CA ASN A 43 -11.62 12.57 -3.28
C ASN A 43 -10.69 12.80 -4.48
N ALA A 44 -9.47 13.32 -4.23
CA ALA A 44 -8.49 13.57 -5.27
C ALA A 44 -7.83 12.26 -5.76
N THR A 45 -7.49 11.34 -4.86
CA THR A 45 -6.89 10.05 -5.23
C THR A 45 -7.90 9.07 -5.76
N LYS A 46 -9.12 9.05 -5.20
CA LYS A 46 -10.14 8.01 -5.44
C LYS A 46 -9.57 6.59 -5.27
N GLY A 47 -8.63 6.42 -4.34
CA GLY A 47 -7.96 5.14 -4.08
C GLY A 47 -7.02 4.67 -5.20
N LYS A 48 -6.75 5.49 -6.22
CA LYS A 48 -5.90 5.11 -7.36
C LYS A 48 -4.42 4.98 -7.00
N TYR A 49 -3.96 5.75 -6.01
CA TYR A 49 -2.54 5.86 -5.67
C TYR A 49 -2.38 5.81 -4.16
N PRO A 50 -1.39 5.06 -3.63
CA PRO A 50 -1.00 5.16 -2.24
C PRO A 50 -0.50 6.57 -1.90
N ILE A 51 -0.90 7.07 -0.74
CA ILE A 51 -0.31 8.27 -0.14
C ILE A 51 0.49 7.85 1.07
N TYR A 52 1.80 8.07 1.00
CA TYR A 52 2.70 7.90 2.12
C TYR A 52 2.99 9.24 2.77
N ASN A 53 2.88 9.29 4.10
CA ASN A 53 3.11 10.51 4.87
C ASN A 53 4.32 10.36 5.78
N LEU A 54 5.28 11.26 5.65
CA LEU A 54 6.48 11.34 6.46
C LEU A 54 6.33 12.50 7.43
N GLY A 55 6.23 12.20 8.72
CA GLY A 55 6.18 13.20 9.78
C GLY A 55 7.58 13.45 10.31
N PHE A 56 8.13 14.64 10.08
CA PHE A 56 9.47 15.01 10.52
C PHE A 56 9.41 15.61 11.93
N GLY A 57 10.22 15.10 12.85
CA GLY A 57 10.23 15.57 14.23
C GLY A 57 8.94 15.24 15.00
N TYR A 58 8.61 16.07 15.99
CA TYR A 58 7.49 15.86 16.91
C TYR A 58 6.38 16.92 16.81
N ASP A 59 6.58 17.96 16.02
CA ASP A 59 5.68 19.11 15.92
C ASP A 59 4.53 18.92 14.92
N VAL A 60 4.39 17.70 14.38
CA VAL A 60 3.28 17.31 13.49
C VAL A 60 2.28 16.39 14.19
N ASP A 61 0.99 16.62 13.93
CA ASP A 61 -0.08 15.69 14.31
C ASP A 61 0.04 14.40 13.48
N TYR A 62 0.73 13.42 14.05
CA TYR A 62 0.98 12.15 13.38
C TYR A 62 -0.27 11.30 13.21
N ALA A 63 -1.23 11.37 14.14
CA ALA A 63 -2.49 10.65 14.00
C ALA A 63 -3.29 11.17 12.79
N PHE A 64 -3.22 12.48 12.53
CA PHE A 64 -3.76 13.07 11.31
C PHE A 64 -3.07 12.55 10.04
N LEU A 65 -1.74 12.46 10.03
CA LEU A 65 -0.97 11.91 8.90
C LEU A 65 -1.28 10.42 8.67
N GLU A 66 -1.30 9.62 9.72
CA GLU A 66 -1.60 8.18 9.68
C GLU A 66 -2.99 7.92 9.10
N ARG A 67 -3.97 8.74 9.49
CA ARG A 67 -5.33 8.64 8.97
C ARG A 67 -5.40 8.94 7.48
N ILE A 68 -4.74 9.99 7.00
CA ILE A 68 -4.67 10.29 5.55
C ILE A 68 -4.04 9.12 4.80
N ALA A 69 -2.91 8.59 5.28
CA ALA A 69 -2.21 7.51 4.61
C ALA A 69 -3.07 6.24 4.53
N THR A 70 -3.66 5.83 5.64
CA THR A 70 -4.49 4.62 5.74
C THR A 70 -5.74 4.70 4.87
N GLU A 71 -6.43 5.85 4.86
CA GLU A 71 -7.61 6.07 4.00
C GLU A 71 -7.28 6.09 2.50
N ASN A 72 -5.98 6.16 2.15
CA ASN A 72 -5.47 6.22 0.79
C ASN A 72 -4.47 5.08 0.48
N ASN A 73 -4.61 3.90 1.09
CA ASN A 73 -3.79 2.71 0.79
C ASN A 73 -2.26 2.88 0.99
N GLY A 74 -1.85 3.84 1.81
CA GLY A 74 -0.45 4.07 2.15
C GLY A 74 -0.18 3.93 3.64
N VAL A 75 1.02 4.35 4.05
CA VAL A 75 1.53 4.24 5.42
C VAL A 75 2.11 5.59 5.85
N ALA A 76 1.97 5.93 7.13
CA ALA A 76 2.71 7.03 7.72
C ALA A 76 3.98 6.53 8.41
N ARG A 77 5.07 7.29 8.33
CA ARG A 77 6.32 7.01 9.04
C ARG A 77 6.83 8.29 9.69
N ARG A 78 7.31 8.16 10.93
CA ARG A 78 7.99 9.26 11.61
C ARG A 78 9.46 9.26 11.23
N ILE A 79 9.99 10.45 10.96
CA ILE A 79 11.40 10.70 10.72
C ILE A 79 11.90 11.49 11.93
N PHE A 80 12.88 10.94 12.64
CA PHE A 80 13.43 11.58 13.83
C PHE A 80 14.48 12.62 13.44
N GLU A 81 14.46 13.77 14.13
CA GLU A 81 15.40 14.88 13.92
C GLU A 81 16.78 14.56 14.51
N ASP A 82 17.52 13.69 13.84
CA ASP A 82 18.88 13.31 14.21
C ASP A 82 19.77 13.27 12.96
N SER A 83 21.06 13.05 13.19
CA SER A 83 22.12 12.89 12.19
C SER A 83 21.82 11.82 11.12
N ASP A 84 20.93 10.87 11.38
CA ASP A 84 20.55 9.79 10.47
C ASP A 84 19.21 10.03 9.73
N ALA A 85 18.57 11.20 9.89
CA ALA A 85 17.29 11.50 9.24
C ALA A 85 17.31 11.28 7.71
N VAL A 86 18.46 11.57 7.08
CA VAL A 86 18.68 11.32 5.64
C VAL A 86 18.60 9.82 5.33
N LEU A 87 19.19 8.97 6.17
CA LEU A 87 19.15 7.51 6.00
C LEU A 87 17.73 6.97 6.23
N GLN A 88 16.99 7.53 7.20
CA GLN A 88 15.59 7.17 7.44
C GLN A 88 14.71 7.48 6.22
N LEU A 89 14.90 8.65 5.59
CA LEU A 89 14.19 9.04 4.36
C LEU A 89 14.55 8.15 3.17
N GLN A 90 15.84 7.85 2.99
CA GLN A 90 16.33 6.96 1.93
C GLN A 90 15.77 5.55 2.09
N GLY A 91 15.88 4.96 3.29
CA GLY A 91 15.36 3.63 3.55
C GLY A 91 13.86 3.54 3.35
N PHE A 92 13.10 4.58 3.72
CA PHE A 92 11.68 4.65 3.40
C PHE A 92 11.42 4.68 1.88
N TYR A 93 12.15 5.51 1.15
CA TYR A 93 11.99 5.60 -0.30
C TYR A 93 12.30 4.26 -0.98
N ASP A 94 13.40 3.60 -0.62
CA ASP A 94 13.80 2.32 -1.21
C ASP A 94 12.74 1.22 -1.00
N GLU A 95 12.10 1.22 0.18
CA GLU A 95 11.00 0.31 0.54
C GLU A 95 9.76 0.51 -0.34
N VAL A 96 9.36 1.75 -0.61
CA VAL A 96 8.09 2.04 -1.33
C VAL A 96 8.26 2.34 -2.81
N ALA A 97 9.48 2.61 -3.29
CA ALA A 97 9.73 2.95 -4.68
C ALA A 97 9.73 1.73 -5.61
N ASN A 98 9.95 0.53 -5.07
CA ASN A 98 10.12 -0.70 -5.84
C ASN A 98 9.10 -1.77 -5.42
N PRO A 99 7.82 -1.65 -5.80
CA PRO A 99 6.87 -2.73 -5.58
C PRO A 99 7.29 -3.97 -6.35
N LEU A 100 7.33 -5.12 -5.68
CA LEU A 100 7.61 -6.42 -6.27
C LEU A 100 6.43 -6.93 -7.09
N LEU A 101 5.22 -6.70 -6.58
CA LEU A 101 3.97 -7.05 -7.26
C LEU A 101 2.99 -5.87 -7.23
N THR A 102 2.19 -5.76 -8.28
CA THR A 102 1.07 -4.81 -8.37
C THR A 102 -0.23 -5.55 -8.65
N GLU A 103 -1.36 -4.94 -8.29
CA GLU A 103 -2.72 -5.49 -8.47
C GLU A 103 -2.83 -6.93 -7.93
N VAL A 104 -2.47 -7.11 -6.67
CA VAL A 104 -2.50 -8.39 -5.95
C VAL A 104 -3.93 -8.70 -5.52
N GLU A 105 -4.46 -9.85 -5.92
CA GLU A 105 -5.79 -10.32 -5.58
C GLU A 105 -5.71 -11.76 -5.06
N LEU A 106 -6.36 -12.02 -3.92
CA LEU A 106 -6.49 -13.33 -3.32
C LEU A 106 -7.91 -13.82 -3.49
N ASP A 107 -8.07 -14.83 -4.35
CA ASP A 107 -9.33 -15.47 -4.64
C ASP A 107 -9.46 -16.76 -3.84
N TYR A 108 -10.63 -16.96 -3.25
CA TYR A 108 -11.01 -18.19 -2.56
C TYR A 108 -12.17 -18.83 -3.30
N LYS A 109 -12.29 -20.16 -3.24
CA LYS A 109 -13.41 -20.88 -3.86
C LYS A 109 -14.75 -20.31 -3.37
N GLU A 110 -15.69 -20.08 -4.29
CA GLU A 110 -17.02 -19.58 -3.95
C GLU A 110 -17.66 -20.39 -2.82
N ASN A 111 -18.28 -19.69 -1.88
CA ASN A 111 -18.98 -20.24 -0.71
C ASN A 111 -18.10 -21.01 0.30
N ALA A 112 -16.77 -21.01 0.14
CA ALA A 112 -15.87 -21.64 1.11
C ALA A 112 -15.56 -20.75 2.32
N ILE A 113 -15.63 -19.42 2.15
CA ILE A 113 -15.27 -18.43 3.17
C ILE A 113 -16.31 -17.32 3.24
N SER A 114 -16.71 -16.95 4.46
CA SER A 114 -17.45 -15.73 4.81
C SER A 114 -16.58 -14.78 5.64
N ASP A 115 -17.08 -13.57 5.93
CA ASP A 115 -16.39 -12.58 6.77
C ASP A 115 -14.93 -12.29 6.35
N LEU A 116 -14.66 -12.29 5.04
CA LEU A 116 -13.31 -12.07 4.49
C LEU A 116 -12.89 -10.61 4.71
N THR A 117 -11.67 -10.40 5.20
CA THR A 117 -11.03 -9.08 5.22
C THR A 117 -10.66 -8.64 3.81
N GLN A 118 -10.07 -7.45 3.67
CA GLN A 118 -9.53 -7.00 2.40
C GLN A 118 -8.64 -8.08 1.77
N ASN A 119 -8.94 -8.44 0.52
CA ASN A 119 -8.24 -9.48 -0.26
C ASN A 119 -7.68 -8.95 -1.59
N SER A 120 -7.82 -7.65 -1.84
CA SER A 120 -7.25 -6.95 -3.00
C SER A 120 -6.32 -5.85 -2.52
N PHE A 121 -5.11 -5.81 -3.08
CA PHE A 121 -4.03 -4.91 -2.68
C PHE A 121 -3.37 -4.33 -3.93
N LYS A 122 -3.16 -3.01 -3.93
CA LYS A 122 -2.57 -2.34 -5.08
C LYS A 122 -1.10 -2.67 -5.30
N HIS A 123 -0.34 -2.79 -4.21
CA HIS A 123 1.09 -3.00 -4.26
C HIS A 123 1.52 -3.98 -3.16
N TYR A 124 2.57 -4.75 -3.46
CA TYR A 124 3.31 -5.56 -2.50
C TYR A 124 4.79 -5.22 -2.61
N TYR A 125 5.43 -4.95 -1.48
CA TYR A 125 6.81 -4.49 -1.40
C TYR A 125 7.71 -5.55 -0.79
N ASP A 126 9.00 -5.53 -1.15
CA ASP A 126 9.98 -6.43 -0.54
C ASP A 126 10.07 -6.21 0.98
N GLY A 127 10.18 -7.30 1.74
CA GLY A 127 10.16 -7.26 3.21
C GLY A 127 8.81 -6.96 3.88
N SER A 128 7.74 -6.70 3.11
CA SER A 128 6.38 -6.50 3.63
C SER A 128 5.55 -7.80 3.67
N GLU A 129 4.39 -7.77 4.35
CA GLU A 129 3.46 -8.91 4.46
C GLU A 129 2.02 -8.47 4.11
N ILE A 130 1.32 -9.29 3.33
CA ILE A 130 -0.13 -9.20 3.12
C ILE A 130 -0.80 -10.24 4.02
N VAL A 131 -1.77 -9.80 4.82
CA VAL A 131 -2.55 -10.65 5.71
C VAL A 131 -4.02 -10.56 5.34
N VAL A 132 -4.63 -11.72 5.07
CA VAL A 132 -6.07 -11.87 4.80
C VAL A 132 -6.64 -12.89 5.79
N ALA A 133 -7.74 -12.52 6.45
CA ALA A 133 -8.46 -13.36 7.39
C ALA A 133 -9.92 -13.56 6.92
N GLY A 134 -10.54 -14.68 7.31
CA GLY A 134 -11.92 -14.99 7.00
C GLY A 134 -12.43 -16.19 7.79
N ARG A 135 -13.74 -16.43 7.78
CA ARG A 135 -14.40 -17.54 8.45
C ARG A 135 -14.75 -18.62 7.44
N ILE A 136 -14.37 -19.86 7.71
CA ILE A 136 -14.67 -20.99 6.82
C ILE A 136 -16.15 -21.36 6.97
N THR A 137 -16.86 -21.46 5.84
CA THR A 137 -18.29 -21.82 5.81
C THR A 137 -18.57 -23.20 5.25
N ASP A 138 -17.62 -23.79 4.52
CA ASP A 138 -17.76 -25.16 4.04
C ASP A 138 -17.51 -26.13 5.20
N ASN A 139 -18.41 -27.12 5.36
CA ASN A 139 -18.25 -28.19 6.34
C ASN A 139 -17.11 -29.15 5.95
N ASP A 140 -16.60 -29.05 4.72
CA ASP A 140 -15.44 -29.80 4.25
C ASP A 140 -14.12 -29.05 4.57
N LEU A 141 -13.72 -29.09 5.84
CA LEU A 141 -12.45 -28.53 6.35
C LEU A 141 -11.19 -29.20 5.77
N ASN A 142 -11.35 -30.18 4.87
CA ASN A 142 -10.27 -31.03 4.40
C ASN A 142 -9.34 -30.34 3.40
N SER A 143 -9.78 -29.27 2.72
CA SER A 143 -8.89 -28.43 1.90
C SER A 143 -9.49 -27.06 1.60
N ILE A 144 -8.79 -26.00 1.98
CA ILE A 144 -9.04 -24.63 1.48
C ILE A 144 -7.90 -24.26 0.54
N THR A 145 -8.27 -23.80 -0.65
CA THR A 145 -7.31 -23.32 -1.64
C THR A 145 -7.56 -21.83 -1.88
N ALA A 146 -6.48 -21.07 -1.89
CA ALA A 146 -6.47 -19.68 -2.34
C ALA A 146 -5.69 -19.59 -3.66
N GLU A 147 -6.22 -18.87 -4.63
CA GLU A 147 -5.52 -18.47 -5.85
C GLU A 147 -5.04 -17.03 -5.69
N VAL A 148 -3.81 -16.75 -6.15
CA VAL A 148 -3.18 -15.44 -6.01
C VAL A 148 -2.87 -14.92 -7.39
N LYS A 149 -3.47 -13.80 -7.76
CA LYS A 149 -3.24 -13.10 -9.02
C LYS A 149 -2.48 -11.82 -8.74
N ALA A 150 -1.42 -11.56 -9.49
CA ALA A 150 -0.63 -10.34 -9.35
C ALA A 150 0.21 -10.09 -10.61
N GLN A 151 0.68 -8.86 -10.79
CA GLN A 151 1.58 -8.46 -11.86
C GLN A 151 2.99 -8.22 -11.29
N GLY A 152 4.00 -8.93 -11.78
CA GLY A 152 5.39 -8.81 -11.31
C GLY A 152 6.38 -8.33 -12.36
N VAL A 153 7.61 -8.04 -11.93
CA VAL A 153 8.74 -7.75 -12.82
C VAL A 153 9.25 -9.05 -13.44
N SER A 154 9.07 -9.22 -14.75
CA SER A 154 9.62 -10.35 -15.49
C SER A 154 11.04 -10.01 -15.94
N ILE A 155 12.03 -10.32 -15.11
CA ILE A 155 13.43 -10.38 -15.54
C ILE A 155 13.70 -11.78 -16.10
N PHE A 156 13.69 -11.88 -17.44
CA PHE A 156 13.91 -13.06 -18.29
C PHE A 156 12.78 -14.10 -18.41
N GLU A 157 12.63 -14.60 -19.64
CA GLU A 157 11.86 -15.80 -20.00
C GLU A 157 12.49 -17.01 -19.29
N VAL A 158 12.10 -17.22 -18.05
CA VAL A 158 12.28 -18.49 -17.36
C VAL A 158 10.93 -18.81 -16.74
N GLN A 159 10.43 -20.00 -17.05
CA GLN A 159 9.32 -20.62 -16.37
C GLN A 159 9.75 -20.84 -14.90
N HIS A 160 9.67 -19.80 -14.08
CA HIS A 160 10.13 -19.81 -12.69
C HIS A 160 8.93 -19.61 -11.78
N SER A 161 8.60 -20.68 -11.04
CA SER A 161 7.69 -20.62 -9.90
C SER A 161 8.46 -20.01 -8.74
N SER A 162 8.29 -18.70 -8.51
CA SER A 162 8.71 -18.09 -7.25
C SER A 162 7.70 -18.47 -6.17
N LYS A 163 8.15 -19.20 -5.14
CA LYS A 163 7.35 -19.45 -3.94
C LYS A 163 7.41 -18.21 -3.05
N TYR A 164 6.42 -17.33 -3.17
CA TYR A 164 6.19 -16.28 -2.17
C TYR A 164 5.51 -16.93 -0.96
N TYR A 165 6.12 -16.80 0.22
CA TYR A 165 5.53 -17.28 1.47
C TYR A 165 4.47 -16.27 1.92
N MET A 166 3.20 -16.56 1.66
CA MET A 166 2.09 -15.91 2.37
C MET A 166 1.69 -16.77 3.56
N ARG A 167 1.70 -16.17 4.75
CA ARG A 167 1.34 -16.85 5.98
C ARG A 167 -0.16 -16.66 6.22
N PHE A 168 -0.91 -17.76 6.14
CA PHE A 168 -2.32 -17.77 6.50
C PHE A 168 -2.45 -17.93 8.02
N GLN A 169 -3.06 -16.95 8.69
CA GLN A 169 -3.50 -17.09 10.07
C GLN A 169 -5.00 -17.37 10.06
N PHE A 170 -5.38 -18.54 10.57
CA PHE A 170 -6.77 -18.88 10.84
C PHE A 170 -7.09 -18.50 12.29
N LEU A 171 -8.22 -17.83 12.51
CA LEU A 171 -8.81 -17.58 13.83
C LEU A 171 -9.89 -18.63 14.13
#